data_AF-A0AA40C6H8-F1
#
_entry.id   AF-A0AA40C6H8-F1
#
_cell.length_a   1.000
_cell.length_b   1.000
_cell.length_c   1.000
_cell.angle_alpha   90.00
_cell.angle_beta   90.00
_cell.angle_gamma   90.00
#
_symmetry.space_group_name_H-M   'P 1'
#
loop_
_entity.id
_entity.type
_entity.pdbx_description
1 polymer ?
#
loop_
_entity_poly.entity_id
_entity_poly.type
_entity_poly.pdbx_seq_one_letter_code
_entity_poly.pdbx_strand_id
1 'polypeptide(L)'
;MHIWSEPWGKDTLVEFLHCLKILYDPRGVGLLNWAVDVNDLVSIESLDPMDVKLAPRHSFTETLSQLHSVYLVVHTAVDRQCEGLRSGGYSRDVFFNRSLPILGTAPTFEVLPRDPRSIARDLRRTYIGWDRGQRAFGQLQDLFKTWGAKPTDIQYRLLIGACASQFLYMIRGQTPAGDTVPIRAIVKEVLAKEDEYWKWLGKGGKSFLAADSLFPNITWPPLQTPYEDLQAAP
;
A
#
# COMPACT_ATOMS: atom_id res chain seq x y z
N MET A 1 -11.17 -4.35 -2.27
CA MET A 1 -12.13 -3.26 -2.58
C MET A 1 -11.53 -2.00 -1.98
N HIS A 2 -10.96 -1.12 -2.81
CA HIS A 2 -10.55 0.22 -2.35
C HIS A 2 -11.79 1.11 -2.41
N ILE A 3 -12.14 1.73 -1.29
CA ILE A 3 -13.28 2.63 -1.21
C ILE A 3 -12.70 4.03 -1.38
N TRP A 4 -12.91 4.63 -2.55
CA TRP A 4 -12.44 5.98 -2.79
C TRP A 4 -13.09 6.93 -1.77
N SER A 5 -12.27 7.76 -1.12
CA SER A 5 -12.66 8.65 -0.03
C SER A 5 -13.48 9.88 -0.49
N GLU A 6 -14.21 9.77 -1.60
CA GLU A 6 -15.13 10.84 -1.98
C GLU A 6 -16.27 10.94 -0.96
N PRO A 7 -16.80 12.15 -0.71
CA PRO A 7 -17.81 12.39 0.33
C PRO A 7 -19.08 11.54 0.20
N TRP A 8 -19.41 11.06 -0.99
CA TRP A 8 -20.54 10.14 -1.26
C TRP A 8 -20.28 8.69 -0.81
N GLY A 9 -19.02 8.32 -0.54
CA GLY A 9 -18.63 6.96 -0.17
C GLY A 9 -19.12 6.51 1.20
N LYS A 10 -19.42 7.47 2.09
CA LYS A 10 -19.74 7.23 3.51
C LYS A 10 -21.04 6.43 3.71
N ASP A 11 -22.12 6.84 3.04
CA ASP A 11 -23.38 6.09 3.07
C ASP A 11 -23.27 4.79 2.27
N THR A 12 -22.37 4.74 1.28
CA THR A 12 -22.30 3.58 0.38
C THR A 12 -21.65 2.36 1.02
N LEU A 13 -20.66 2.48 1.91
CA LEU A 13 -20.01 1.28 2.45
C LEU A 13 -20.96 0.45 3.32
N VAL A 14 -21.63 1.10 4.27
CA VAL A 14 -22.50 0.39 5.22
C VAL A 14 -23.72 -0.18 4.49
N GLU A 15 -24.34 0.60 3.60
CA GLU A 15 -25.43 0.11 2.75
C GLU A 15 -24.97 -0.98 1.77
N PHE A 16 -23.77 -0.86 1.20
CA PHE A 16 -23.18 -1.90 0.35
C PHE A 16 -23.01 -3.21 1.10
N LEU A 17 -22.42 -3.18 2.30
CA LEU A 17 -22.22 -4.40 3.11
C LEU A 17 -23.55 -5.00 3.56
N HIS A 18 -24.54 -4.17 3.86
CA HIS A 18 -25.89 -4.61 4.10
C HIS A 18 -26.48 -5.34 2.88
N CYS A 19 -26.42 -4.72 1.71
CA CYS A 19 -26.92 -5.30 0.46
C CYS A 19 -26.16 -6.57 0.09
N LEU A 20 -24.84 -6.59 0.26
CA LEU A 20 -23.99 -7.76 0.06
C LEU A 20 -24.47 -8.94 0.93
N LYS A 21 -24.68 -8.69 2.22
CA LYS A 21 -25.12 -9.70 3.19
C LYS A 21 -26.54 -10.20 2.93
N ILE A 22 -27.47 -9.31 2.57
CA ILE A 22 -28.90 -9.66 2.45
C ILE A 22 -29.27 -10.17 1.06
N LEU A 23 -28.74 -9.55 0.01
CA LEU A 23 -29.16 -9.83 -1.38
C LEU A 23 -28.25 -10.85 -2.07
N TYR A 24 -26.97 -10.88 -1.72
CA TYR A 24 -25.96 -11.62 -2.49
C TYR A 24 -25.28 -12.75 -1.71
N ASP A 25 -25.37 -12.76 -0.38
CA ASP A 25 -24.89 -13.85 0.45
C ASP A 25 -26.04 -14.74 0.94
N PRO A 26 -26.30 -15.90 0.30
CA PRO A 26 -27.37 -16.80 0.72
C PRO A 26 -27.18 -17.37 2.13
N ARG A 27 -25.96 -17.28 2.69
CA ARG A 27 -25.66 -17.70 4.06
C ARG A 27 -25.83 -16.57 5.07
N GLY A 28 -26.01 -15.33 4.61
CA GLY A 28 -26.17 -14.16 5.46
C GLY A 28 -24.97 -13.87 6.36
N VAL A 29 -23.78 -14.35 6.02
CA VAL A 29 -22.55 -14.17 6.80
C VAL A 29 -21.98 -12.77 6.55
N GLY A 30 -21.94 -12.36 5.28
CA GLY A 30 -21.31 -11.13 4.83
C GLY A 30 -19.82 -11.31 4.57
N LEU A 31 -19.02 -10.33 4.99
CA LEU A 31 -17.57 -10.32 4.77
C LEU A 31 -16.82 -11.05 5.90
N LEU A 32 -15.98 -12.02 5.54
CA LEU A 32 -15.10 -12.72 6.50
C LEU A 32 -13.65 -12.21 6.49
N ASN A 33 -13.22 -11.67 5.36
CA ASN A 33 -11.85 -11.21 5.16
C ASN A 33 -11.89 -9.77 4.68
N TRP A 34 -11.23 -8.87 5.40
CA TRP A 34 -11.23 -7.46 5.06
C TRP A 34 -9.81 -6.94 4.86
N ALA A 35 -9.56 -6.33 3.70
CA ALA A 35 -8.34 -5.58 3.46
C ALA A 35 -8.65 -4.09 3.54
N VAL A 36 -7.89 -3.37 4.37
CA VAL A 36 -8.15 -1.95 4.69
C VAL A 36 -6.84 -1.20 4.89
N ASP A 37 -6.72 0.00 4.33
CA ASP A 37 -5.60 0.89 4.57
C ASP A 37 -5.92 1.98 5.63
N VAL A 38 -4.93 2.80 5.98
CA VAL A 38 -5.11 3.88 6.97
C VAL A 38 -6.10 4.96 6.49
N ASN A 39 -6.17 5.24 5.19
CA ASN A 39 -7.07 6.24 4.63
C ASN A 39 -8.52 5.75 4.62
N ASP A 40 -8.72 4.47 4.31
CA ASP A 40 -10.01 3.79 4.40
C ASP A 40 -10.50 3.89 5.87
N LEU A 41 -9.66 3.57 6.85
CA LEU A 41 -10.02 3.65 8.27
C LEU A 41 -10.35 5.06 8.72
N VAL A 42 -9.54 6.08 8.37
CA VAL A 42 -9.86 7.49 8.66
C VAL A 42 -11.23 7.87 8.11
N SER A 43 -11.56 7.39 6.90
CA SER A 43 -12.84 7.69 6.26
C SER A 43 -14.00 7.04 7.02
N ILE A 44 -13.84 5.80 7.47
CA ILE A 44 -14.88 5.02 8.18
C ILE A 44 -15.03 5.47 9.63
N GLU A 45 -13.94 5.86 10.31
CA GLU A 45 -13.99 6.41 11.68
C GLU A 45 -14.86 7.66 11.79
N SER A 46 -14.99 8.41 10.71
CA SER A 46 -15.85 9.59 10.66
C SER A 46 -17.35 9.27 10.56
N LEU A 47 -17.73 7.99 10.49
CA LEU A 47 -19.13 7.54 10.48
C LEU A 47 -19.65 7.42 11.91
N ASP A 48 -20.73 8.13 12.22
CA ASP A 48 -21.48 7.91 13.46
C ASP A 48 -22.49 6.76 13.26
N PRO A 49 -22.43 5.67 14.04
CA PRO A 49 -23.44 4.62 14.01
C PRO A 49 -24.86 5.12 14.25
N MET A 50 -25.06 6.29 14.87
CA MET A 50 -26.38 6.86 15.11
C MET A 50 -27.00 7.50 13.87
N ASP A 51 -26.18 7.91 12.89
CA ASP A 51 -26.65 8.49 11.63
C ASP A 51 -27.05 7.41 10.61
N VAL A 52 -26.71 6.15 10.87
CA VAL A 52 -27.00 5.02 9.98
C VAL A 52 -28.31 4.34 10.36
N LYS A 53 -29.13 4.03 9.35
CA LYS A 53 -30.37 3.26 9.51
C LYS A 53 -30.14 1.95 10.26
N LEU A 54 -31.13 1.54 11.06
CA LEU A 54 -31.01 0.41 11.98
C LEU A 54 -30.57 -0.90 11.31
N ALA A 55 -31.17 -1.26 10.17
CA ALA A 55 -30.89 -2.54 9.50
C ALA A 55 -29.48 -2.60 8.87
N PRO A 56 -29.02 -1.60 8.10
CA PRO A 56 -27.63 -1.53 7.64
C PRO A 56 -26.62 -1.49 8.77
N ARG A 57 -26.90 -0.70 9.83
CA ARG A 57 -26.07 -0.64 11.02
C ARG A 57 -25.90 -2.01 11.68
N HIS A 58 -26.99 -2.74 11.90
CA HIS A 58 -26.94 -4.08 12.46
C HIS A 58 -26.10 -5.01 11.59
N SER A 59 -26.31 -4.97 10.27
CA SER A 59 -25.57 -5.80 9.32
C SER A 59 -24.08 -5.50 9.33
N PHE A 60 -23.70 -4.22 9.47
CA PHE A 60 -22.31 -3.80 9.55
C PHE A 60 -21.65 -4.24 10.86
N THR A 61 -22.26 -3.95 12.01
CA THR A 61 -21.75 -4.42 13.33
C THR A 61 -21.59 -5.93 13.38
N GLU A 62 -22.56 -6.67 12.83
CA GLU A 62 -22.52 -8.12 12.75
C GLU A 62 -21.39 -8.59 11.83
N THR A 63 -21.23 -7.97 10.65
CA THR A 63 -20.12 -8.27 9.73
C THR A 63 -18.77 -8.03 10.38
N LEU A 64 -18.57 -6.89 11.06
CA LEU A 64 -17.34 -6.59 11.80
C LEU A 64 -17.04 -7.63 12.89
N SER A 65 -18.09 -8.11 13.57
CA SER A 65 -17.95 -9.12 14.64
C SER A 65 -17.61 -10.52 14.09
N GLN A 66 -17.96 -10.81 12.84
CA GLN A 66 -17.71 -12.09 12.18
C GLN A 66 -16.40 -12.13 11.36
N LEU A 67 -15.63 -11.04 11.35
CA LEU A 67 -14.36 -11.00 10.63
C LEU A 67 -13.41 -12.09 11.13
N HIS A 68 -12.95 -12.92 10.21
CA HIS A 68 -11.96 -13.95 10.47
C HIS A 68 -10.54 -13.45 10.22
N SER A 69 -10.33 -12.58 9.23
CA SER A 69 -9.03 -11.99 8.97
C SER A 69 -9.11 -10.54 8.53
N VAL A 70 -8.20 -9.73 9.05
CA VAL A 70 -8.00 -8.35 8.61
C VAL A 70 -6.58 -8.18 8.06
N TYR A 71 -6.52 -7.70 6.83
CA TYR A 71 -5.30 -7.37 6.12
C TYR A 71 -5.10 -5.86 6.20
N LEU A 72 -4.21 -5.42 7.08
CA LEU A 72 -3.77 -4.03 7.13
C LEU A 72 -2.91 -3.76 5.91
N VAL A 73 -3.44 -2.98 4.97
CA VAL A 73 -2.75 -2.64 3.75
C VAL A 73 -1.82 -1.47 4.04
N VAL A 74 -0.53 -1.67 3.82
CA VAL A 74 0.44 -0.59 3.92
C VAL A 74 1.22 -0.48 2.62
N HIS A 75 1.20 0.73 2.08
CA HIS A 75 1.98 1.08 0.91
C HIS A 75 3.38 1.50 1.34
N THR A 76 4.40 0.83 0.81
CA THR A 76 5.79 1.21 1.10
C THR A 76 6.13 2.51 0.40
N ALA A 77 6.91 3.35 1.07
CA ALA A 77 7.41 4.58 0.43
C ALA A 77 8.40 4.27 -0.70
N VAL A 78 9.06 3.12 -0.63
CA VAL A 78 10.04 2.66 -1.61
C VAL A 78 9.57 1.33 -2.19
N ASP A 79 9.55 1.23 -3.52
CA ASP A 79 9.16 0.01 -4.23
C ASP A 79 10.28 -1.05 -4.20
N ARG A 80 10.19 -2.05 -5.09
CA ARG A 80 11.21 -3.10 -5.27
C ARG A 80 12.62 -2.53 -5.47
N GLN A 81 12.75 -1.34 -6.06
CA GLN A 81 14.05 -0.68 -6.29
C GLN A 81 14.22 0.47 -5.30
N CYS A 82 15.26 0.41 -4.48
CA CYS A 82 15.70 1.50 -3.64
C CYS A 82 16.97 2.10 -4.25
N GLU A 83 16.95 3.38 -4.58
CA GLU A 83 18.04 4.17 -5.16
C GLU A 83 18.71 5.06 -4.10
N GLY A 84 18.74 4.58 -2.86
CA GLY A 84 19.20 5.37 -1.72
C GLY A 84 18.32 6.59 -1.45
N LEU A 85 18.96 7.76 -1.25
CA LEU A 85 18.27 9.02 -0.94
C LEU A 85 17.30 9.47 -2.03
N ARG A 86 17.50 9.03 -3.28
CA ARG A 86 16.64 9.37 -4.43
C ARG A 86 15.24 8.75 -4.32
N SER A 87 15.10 7.60 -3.67
CA SER A 87 13.80 6.93 -3.48
C SER A 87 12.98 7.49 -2.31
N GLY A 88 13.40 8.60 -1.69
CA GLY A 88 12.74 9.15 -0.51
C GLY A 88 12.88 8.28 0.75
N GLY A 89 13.71 7.24 0.69
CA GLY A 89 14.03 6.38 1.83
C GLY A 89 15.20 6.92 2.64
N TYR A 90 15.26 6.55 3.92
CA TYR A 90 16.40 6.86 4.80
C TYR A 90 17.67 6.02 4.49
N SER A 91 17.62 5.16 3.48
CA SER A 91 18.76 4.36 3.05
C SER A 91 19.69 5.18 2.17
N ARG A 92 21.01 5.08 2.37
CA ARG A 92 22.02 5.54 1.40
C ARG A 92 22.38 4.46 0.38
N ASP A 93 21.99 3.22 0.64
CA ASP A 93 22.32 2.08 -0.20
C ASP A 93 21.33 1.93 -1.35
N VAL A 94 21.86 1.52 -2.50
CA VAL A 94 21.09 1.08 -3.65
C VAL A 94 20.90 -0.44 -3.58
N PHE A 95 19.64 -0.90 -3.60
CA PHE A 95 19.33 -2.34 -3.55
C PHE A 95 17.98 -2.67 -4.17
N PHE A 96 17.81 -3.94 -4.50
CA PHE A 96 16.52 -4.51 -4.92
C PHE A 96 15.91 -5.36 -3.80
N ASN A 97 14.69 -5.03 -3.39
CA ASN A 97 13.89 -5.77 -2.43
C ASN A 97 13.00 -6.79 -3.16
N ARG A 98 13.50 -8.02 -3.32
CA ARG A 98 12.83 -9.08 -4.09
C ARG A 98 11.54 -9.58 -3.46
N SER A 99 11.33 -9.26 -2.18
CA SER A 99 10.11 -9.57 -1.44
C SER A 99 8.96 -8.61 -1.78
N LEU A 100 9.24 -7.48 -2.44
CA LEU A 100 8.21 -6.58 -2.96
C LEU A 100 7.82 -6.95 -4.39
N PRO A 101 6.53 -6.81 -4.74
CA PRO A 101 6.08 -7.01 -6.11
C PRO A 101 6.76 -6.00 -7.04
N ILE A 102 7.05 -6.42 -8.28
CA ILE A 102 7.54 -5.52 -9.33
C ILE A 102 6.46 -4.49 -9.66
N LEU A 103 5.19 -4.91 -9.60
CA LEU A 103 4.00 -4.10 -9.84
C LEU A 103 2.90 -4.53 -8.89
N GLY A 104 2.31 -3.56 -8.17
CA GLY A 104 1.10 -3.75 -7.38
C GLY A 104 -0.10 -3.15 -8.10
N THR A 105 -0.65 -3.84 -9.10
CA THR A 105 -1.77 -3.30 -9.90
C THR A 105 -2.97 -4.24 -10.05
N ALA A 106 -2.99 -5.37 -9.35
CA ALA A 106 -4.13 -6.29 -9.42
C ALA A 106 -5.24 -5.88 -8.44
N PRO A 107 -6.48 -5.60 -8.90
CA PRO A 107 -7.62 -5.29 -8.02
C PRO A 107 -8.12 -6.54 -7.27
N THR A 108 -7.74 -7.73 -7.75
CA THR A 108 -7.97 -9.02 -7.12
C THR A 108 -6.64 -9.62 -6.69
N PHE A 109 -6.63 -10.31 -5.56
CA PHE A 109 -5.46 -11.04 -5.09
C PHE A 109 -5.87 -12.43 -4.62
N GLU A 110 -4.99 -13.40 -4.83
CA GLU A 110 -5.09 -14.73 -4.26
C GLU A 110 -4.05 -14.85 -3.15
N VAL A 111 -4.46 -15.41 -2.01
CA VAL A 111 -3.53 -15.69 -0.91
C VAL A 111 -2.79 -16.97 -1.24
N LEU A 112 -1.54 -16.84 -1.68
CA LEU A 112 -0.68 -17.98 -1.95
C LEU A 112 -0.15 -18.59 -0.65
N PRO A 113 0.21 -19.89 -0.64
CA PRO A 113 0.96 -20.48 0.45
C PRO A 113 2.22 -19.67 0.77
N ARG A 114 2.66 -19.73 2.03
CA ARG A 114 3.87 -19.02 2.48
C ARG A 114 5.04 -19.35 1.57
N ASP A 115 5.66 -18.32 0.99
CA ASP A 115 6.87 -18.47 0.20
C ASP A 115 7.97 -19.13 1.06
N PRO A 116 8.56 -20.26 0.62
CA PRO A 116 9.59 -20.95 1.40
C PRO A 116 10.90 -20.14 1.48
N ARG A 117 11.08 -19.12 0.65
CA ARG A 117 12.28 -18.28 0.66
C ARG A 117 12.32 -17.41 1.91
N SER A 118 13.50 -17.29 2.51
CA SER A 118 13.69 -16.37 3.63
C SER A 118 13.66 -14.93 3.15
N ILE A 119 12.60 -14.21 3.53
CA ILE A 119 12.43 -12.79 3.25
C ILE A 119 12.98 -11.89 4.37
N ALA A 120 13.57 -12.46 5.43
CA ALA A 120 13.99 -11.70 6.60
C ALA A 120 15.01 -10.60 6.28
N ARG A 121 15.93 -10.87 5.34
CA ARG A 121 16.93 -9.88 4.90
C ARG A 121 16.30 -8.72 4.13
N ASP A 122 15.31 -9.02 3.32
CA ASP A 122 14.57 -8.06 2.50
C ASP A 122 13.65 -7.19 3.37
N LEU A 123 12.93 -7.82 4.30
CA LEU A 123 12.04 -7.11 5.24
C LEU A 123 12.80 -6.17 6.18
N ARG A 124 14.02 -6.51 6.59
CA ARG A 124 14.87 -5.61 7.41
C ARG A 124 15.14 -4.26 6.74
N ARG A 125 15.04 -4.19 5.43
CA ARG A 125 15.27 -2.98 4.62
C ARG A 125 13.97 -2.35 4.12
N THR A 126 12.83 -2.96 4.43
CA THR A 126 11.52 -2.46 4.00
C THR A 126 11.11 -1.33 4.94
N TYR A 127 11.02 -0.11 4.41
CA TYR A 127 10.53 1.03 5.16
C TYR A 127 9.02 1.20 4.91
N ILE A 128 8.23 0.89 5.93
CA ILE A 128 6.76 0.88 5.89
C ILE A 128 6.18 2.26 6.29
N GLY A 129 7.04 3.24 6.59
CA GLY A 129 6.63 4.48 7.25
C GLY A 129 6.47 4.25 8.75
N TRP A 130 6.93 5.20 9.57
CA TRP A 130 7.02 5.03 11.02
C TRP A 130 5.67 4.90 11.74
N ASP A 131 4.57 5.40 11.16
CA ASP A 131 3.29 5.57 11.86
C ASP A 131 2.11 4.80 11.25
N ARG A 132 2.16 4.45 9.96
CA ARG A 132 0.96 3.97 9.23
C ARG A 132 0.40 2.66 9.75
N GLY A 133 1.23 1.68 10.04
CA GLY A 133 0.78 0.36 10.51
C GLY A 133 0.21 0.39 11.93
N GLN A 134 0.90 1.07 12.86
CA GLN A 134 0.43 1.21 14.23
C GLN A 134 -0.84 2.05 14.31
N ARG A 135 -0.88 3.15 13.56
CA ARG A 135 -2.06 4.02 13.46
C ARG A 135 -3.25 3.25 12.89
N ALA A 136 -3.09 2.54 11.77
CA ALA A 136 -4.16 1.73 11.19
C ALA A 136 -4.68 0.68 12.18
N PHE A 137 -3.81 0.03 12.94
CA PHE A 137 -4.26 -0.92 13.95
C PHE A 137 -5.06 -0.25 15.07
N GLY A 138 -4.60 0.89 15.61
CA GLY A 138 -5.35 1.64 16.61
C GLY A 138 -6.72 2.09 16.11
N GLN A 139 -6.76 2.62 14.88
CA GLN A 139 -8.00 3.08 14.25
C GLN A 139 -8.99 1.94 14.00
N LEU A 140 -8.49 0.76 13.64
CA LEU A 140 -9.33 -0.44 13.52
C LEU A 140 -9.94 -0.86 14.87
N GLN A 141 -9.19 -0.74 15.96
CA GLN A 141 -9.72 -1.02 17.31
C GLN A 141 -10.78 -0.01 17.72
N ASP A 142 -10.54 1.27 17.44
CA ASP A 142 -11.50 2.35 17.70
C ASP A 142 -12.77 2.17 16.86
N LEU A 143 -12.65 1.69 15.62
CA LEU A 143 -13.77 1.31 14.79
C LEU A 143 -14.60 0.19 15.44
N PHE A 144 -13.96 -0.91 15.88
CA PHE A 144 -14.70 -2.00 16.53
C PHE A 144 -15.43 -1.52 17.78
N LYS A 145 -14.78 -0.68 18.59
CA LYS A 145 -15.37 -0.11 19.79
C LYS A 145 -16.56 0.80 19.47
N THR A 146 -16.41 1.72 18.52
CA THR A 146 -17.45 2.67 18.11
C THR A 146 -18.71 1.94 17.63
N TRP A 147 -18.52 0.86 16.87
CA TRP A 147 -19.62 0.07 16.33
C TRP A 147 -20.12 -1.04 17.25
N GLY A 148 -19.56 -1.17 18.46
CA GLY A 148 -19.90 -2.21 19.42
C GLY A 148 -19.59 -3.63 18.94
N ALA A 149 -18.72 -3.78 17.93
CA ALA A 149 -18.33 -5.05 17.36
C ALA A 149 -17.34 -5.77 18.29
N LYS A 150 -17.48 -7.09 18.43
CA LYS A 150 -16.64 -7.92 19.31
C LYS A 150 -16.12 -9.14 18.55
N PRO A 151 -15.12 -8.97 17.67
CA PRO A 151 -14.49 -10.10 16.99
C PRO A 151 -13.79 -11.00 18.02
N THR A 152 -14.02 -12.32 17.96
CA THR A 152 -13.45 -13.28 18.91
C THR A 152 -12.15 -13.92 18.41
N ASP A 153 -12.07 -14.27 17.13
CA ASP A 153 -10.99 -15.09 16.55
C ASP A 153 -10.41 -14.48 15.28
N ILE A 154 -10.08 -13.18 15.34
CA ILE A 154 -9.61 -12.42 14.20
C ILE A 154 -8.09 -12.57 14.00
N GLN A 155 -7.69 -12.90 12.78
CA GLN A 155 -6.28 -12.94 12.38
C GLN A 155 -5.87 -11.62 11.74
N TYR A 156 -4.89 -10.94 12.33
CA TYR A 156 -4.30 -9.76 11.74
C TYR A 156 -3.13 -10.12 10.83
N ARG A 157 -3.14 -9.57 9.63
CA ARG A 157 -2.13 -9.76 8.60
C ARG A 157 -1.71 -8.41 8.06
N LEU A 158 -0.45 -8.27 7.71
CA LEU A 158 0.07 -7.09 7.01
C LEU A 158 0.14 -7.41 5.53
N LEU A 159 -0.56 -6.62 4.71
CA LEU A 159 -0.45 -6.67 3.25
C LEU A 159 0.41 -5.50 2.80
N ILE A 160 1.59 -5.80 2.28
CA ILE A 160 2.53 -4.79 1.81
C ILE A 160 2.28 -4.54 0.33
N GLY A 161 1.81 -3.34 0.00
CA GLY A 161 1.62 -2.87 -1.36
C GLY A 161 2.79 -2.01 -1.84
N ALA A 162 3.14 -2.13 -3.12
CA ALA A 162 4.01 -1.15 -3.79
C ALA A 162 3.22 0.16 -3.99
N CYS A 163 3.86 1.31 -3.78
CA CYS A 163 3.21 2.59 -3.98
C CYS A 163 3.37 3.00 -5.45
N ALA A 164 2.31 2.85 -6.23
CA ALA A 164 2.32 3.21 -7.65
C ALA A 164 2.67 4.69 -7.93
N SER A 165 2.68 5.57 -6.92
CA SER A 165 3.01 6.98 -7.12
C SER A 165 4.46 7.19 -7.58
N GLN A 166 5.44 6.45 -7.04
CA GLN A 166 6.82 6.53 -7.53
C GLN A 166 6.92 6.01 -8.97
N PHE A 167 6.20 4.94 -9.26
CA PHE A 167 6.09 4.38 -10.61
C PHE A 167 5.47 5.37 -11.62
N LEU A 168 4.44 6.10 -11.20
CA LEU A 168 3.80 7.14 -12.02
C LEU A 168 4.71 8.36 -12.21
N TYR A 169 5.56 8.72 -11.24
CA TYR A 169 6.57 9.76 -11.42
C TYR A 169 7.66 9.34 -12.41
N MET A 170 8.08 8.06 -12.43
CA MET A 170 8.98 7.55 -13.46
C MET A 170 8.36 7.56 -14.86
N ILE A 171 7.07 7.24 -14.99
CA ILE A 171 6.36 7.26 -16.29
C ILE A 171 6.07 8.71 -16.74
N ARG A 172 5.63 9.59 -15.84
CA ARG A 172 5.28 10.98 -16.18
C ARG A 172 6.48 11.88 -16.45
N GLY A 173 7.68 11.50 -15.98
CA GLY A 173 8.90 12.27 -16.21
C GLY A 173 9.54 12.10 -17.60
N GLN A 174 9.11 11.14 -18.44
CA GLN A 174 9.95 10.66 -19.54
C GLN A 174 9.30 10.52 -20.94
N THR A 175 8.06 10.94 -21.18
CA THR A 175 7.55 11.03 -22.56
C THR A 175 7.08 12.45 -22.88
N PRO A 176 7.84 13.22 -23.69
CA PRO A 176 7.43 14.53 -24.19
C PRO A 176 6.08 14.53 -24.96
N ALA A 177 5.59 13.37 -25.36
CA ALA A 177 4.41 13.20 -26.23
C ALA A 177 3.14 12.71 -25.51
N GLY A 178 3.18 12.44 -24.20
CA GLY A 178 2.02 11.88 -23.48
C GLY A 178 1.72 10.40 -23.81
N ASP A 179 2.64 9.70 -24.47
CA ASP A 179 2.48 8.29 -24.80
C ASP A 179 2.53 7.40 -23.55
N THR A 180 1.52 6.54 -23.39
CA THR A 180 1.50 5.54 -22.33
C THR A 180 2.54 4.45 -22.61
N VAL A 181 3.57 4.35 -21.77
CA VAL A 181 4.52 3.23 -21.82
C VAL A 181 3.79 1.93 -21.43
N PRO A 182 3.83 0.87 -22.24
CA PRO A 182 3.20 -0.40 -21.89
C PRO A 182 3.80 -0.98 -20.61
N ILE A 183 2.96 -1.41 -19.67
CA ILE A 183 3.37 -2.02 -18.39
C ILE A 183 4.45 -3.09 -18.58
N ARG A 184 4.31 -3.92 -19.63
CA ARG A 184 5.27 -4.99 -19.95
C ARG A 184 6.68 -4.48 -20.26
N ALA A 185 6.81 -3.32 -20.89
CA ALA A 185 8.11 -2.72 -21.19
C ALA A 185 8.83 -2.32 -19.89
N ILE A 186 8.08 -1.74 -18.96
CA ILE A 186 8.63 -1.28 -17.67
C ILE A 186 9.08 -2.46 -16.81
N VAL A 187 8.29 -3.54 -16.77
CA VAL A 187 8.69 -4.79 -16.08
C VAL A 187 10.00 -5.33 -16.65
N LYS A 188 10.15 -5.35 -17.98
CA LYS A 188 11.39 -5.82 -18.62
C LYS A 188 12.59 -4.96 -18.22
N GLU A 189 12.42 -3.64 -18.17
CA GLU A 189 13.48 -2.71 -17.79
C GLU A 189 13.92 -2.90 -16.34
N VAL A 190 12.97 -3.00 -15.40
CA VAL A 190 13.27 -3.24 -13.97
C VAL A 190 14.03 -4.55 -13.79
N LEU A 191 13.61 -5.62 -14.48
CA LEU A 191 14.28 -6.91 -14.43
C LEU A 191 15.70 -6.84 -15.01
N ALA A 192 15.90 -6.13 -16.12
CA ALA A 192 17.23 -5.95 -16.71
C ALA A 192 18.19 -5.20 -15.76
N LYS A 193 17.73 -4.11 -15.13
CA LYS A 193 18.51 -3.37 -14.12
C LYS A 193 18.84 -4.22 -12.91
N GLU A 194 17.88 -5.02 -12.45
CA GLU A 194 18.10 -5.97 -11.36
C GLU A 194 19.21 -6.97 -11.71
N ASP A 195 19.16 -7.58 -12.91
CA ASP A 195 20.19 -8.51 -13.38
C ASP A 195 21.59 -7.88 -13.46
N GLU A 196 21.69 -6.63 -13.94
CA GLU A 196 22.94 -5.87 -13.97
C GLU A 196 23.52 -5.63 -12.59
N TYR A 197 22.68 -5.22 -11.64
CA TYR A 197 23.06 -5.01 -10.24
C TYR A 197 23.67 -6.28 -9.62
N TRP A 198 23.08 -7.45 -9.87
CA TRP A 198 23.60 -8.71 -9.32
C TRP A 198 24.90 -9.15 -9.99
N LYS A 199 25.04 -8.96 -11.30
CA LYS A 199 26.33 -9.20 -11.99
C LYS A 199 27.44 -8.34 -11.42
N TRP A 200 27.13 -7.10 -11.04
CA TRP A 200 28.10 -6.20 -10.42
C TRP A 200 28.45 -6.60 -8.98
N LEU A 201 27.46 -6.95 -8.15
CA LEU A 201 27.72 -7.44 -6.78
C LEU A 201 28.59 -8.69 -6.77
N GLY A 202 28.34 -9.63 -7.70
CA GLY A 202 29.13 -10.85 -7.86
C GLY A 202 30.61 -10.60 -8.19
N LYS A 203 30.96 -9.41 -8.70
CA LYS A 203 32.34 -8.97 -8.98
C LYS A 203 33.01 -8.24 -7.82
N GLY A 204 32.39 -8.22 -6.63
CA GLY A 204 32.96 -7.56 -5.44
C GLY A 204 32.68 -6.05 -5.36
N GLY A 205 31.67 -5.56 -6.08
CA GLY A 205 31.23 -4.17 -6.00
C GLY A 205 30.75 -3.78 -4.60
N LYS A 206 31.22 -2.62 -4.09
CA LYS A 206 30.91 -2.14 -2.72
C LYS A 206 29.97 -0.92 -2.66
N SER A 207 29.87 -0.10 -3.72
CA SER A 207 28.83 0.93 -3.83
C SER A 207 28.31 1.09 -5.28
N PHE A 208 26.99 1.00 -5.46
CA PHE A 208 26.32 1.20 -6.76
C PHE A 208 25.93 2.68 -6.96
N LEU A 209 26.69 3.60 -6.37
CA LEU A 209 26.34 5.03 -6.25
C LEU A 209 26.63 5.86 -7.51
N ALA A 210 27.16 5.27 -8.57
CA ALA A 210 27.27 5.95 -9.87
C ALA A 210 25.95 5.85 -10.65
N ALA A 211 24.83 6.26 -10.05
CA ALA A 211 23.51 6.27 -10.68
C ALA A 211 23.48 7.13 -11.96
N ASP A 212 24.41 8.08 -12.11
CA ASP A 212 24.51 8.92 -13.31
C ASP A 212 25.05 8.16 -14.53
N SER A 213 25.74 7.03 -14.33
CA SER A 213 26.27 6.21 -15.44
C SER A 213 25.25 5.25 -16.05
N LEU A 214 24.17 4.93 -15.34
CA LEU A 214 23.08 4.06 -15.81
C LEU A 214 21.90 4.84 -16.39
N PHE A 215 21.84 6.16 -16.14
CA PHE A 215 20.75 7.04 -16.58
C PHE A 215 21.26 8.35 -17.22
N PRO A 216 22.13 8.30 -18.24
CA PRO A 216 22.78 9.50 -18.78
C PRO A 216 21.80 10.50 -19.43
N ASN A 217 20.57 10.07 -19.73
CA ASN A 217 19.58 10.86 -20.47
C ASN A 217 18.37 11.30 -19.64
N ILE A 218 18.42 11.16 -18.30
CA ILE A 218 17.34 11.62 -17.43
C ILE A 218 17.77 12.89 -16.70
N THR A 219 17.43 14.05 -17.27
CA THR A 219 17.50 15.33 -16.57
C THR A 219 16.30 15.44 -15.63
N TRP A 220 16.55 15.28 -14.34
CA TRP A 220 15.54 15.50 -13.30
C TRP A 220 15.45 16.99 -12.98
N PRO A 221 14.24 17.54 -12.72
CA PRO A 221 14.12 18.88 -12.17
C PRO A 221 14.87 18.93 -10.82
N PRO A 222 15.48 20.08 -10.46
CA PRO A 222 16.11 20.22 -9.16
C PRO A 222 15.11 19.87 -8.05
N LEU A 223 15.57 19.07 -7.08
CA LEU A 223 14.83 18.76 -5.86
C LEU A 223 14.43 20.08 -5.19
N GLN A 224 13.18 20.52 -5.37
CA GLN A 224 12.59 21.52 -4.50
C GLN A 224 12.36 20.83 -3.15
N THR A 225 13.28 21.05 -2.21
CA THR A 225 13.11 20.62 -0.82
C THR A 225 11.90 21.35 -0.23
N PRO A 226 10.83 20.67 0.22
CA PRO A 226 9.65 21.33 0.81
C PRO A 226 9.91 21.96 2.19
N TYR A 227 11.17 22.06 2.62
CA TYR A 227 11.55 22.31 4.01
C TYR A 227 12.18 23.68 4.27
N GLU A 228 12.48 24.48 3.24
CA GLU A 228 13.08 25.80 3.46
C GLU A 228 12.04 26.86 3.90
N ASP A 229 10.76 26.66 3.64
CA ASP A 229 9.69 27.61 4.00
C ASP A 229 9.17 27.47 5.44
N LEU A 230 9.61 26.46 6.20
CA LEU A 230 9.20 26.25 7.60
C LEU A 230 10.16 26.80 8.65
N GLN A 231 11.27 27.43 8.23
CA GLN A 231 12.21 28.10 9.16
C GLN A 231 12.12 29.63 9.15
N ALA A 232 11.16 30.20 8.42
CA ALA A 232 10.95 31.65 8.36
C ALA A 232 9.49 32.02 8.64
N ALA A 233 9.02 31.75 9.86
CA ALA A 233 7.91 32.47 10.45
C ALA A 233 8.38 33.04 11.80
N PRO A 234 8.20 34.36 12.04
CA PRO A 234 8.68 35.03 13.25
C PRO A 234 7.96 34.57 14.53
#